data_AF-A0A822C0P0-F1
#
_entry.id   AF-A0A822C0P0-F1
#
_cell.length_a   1.000
_cell.length_b   1.000
_cell.length_c   1.000
_cell.angle_alpha   90.00
_cell.angle_beta   90.00
_cell.angle_gamma   90.00
#
_symmetry.space_group_name_H-M   'P 1'
#
loop_
_entity.id
_entity.type
_entity.pdbx_description
1 polymer ?
#
loop_
_entity_poly.entity_id
_entity_poly.type
_entity_poly.pdbx_seq_one_letter_code
_entity_poly.pdbx_strand_id
1 'polypeptide(L)'
;RETNLRTLGKILWDTEKFDLAEKYLTEFLNQLPSNDPSLSSIYDDLSKVALQAGDYEKSVRWSKKAFEFRNSNALLHTLNINVSDDAICKFINIKDII
;
A
#
# COMPACT_ATOMS: atom_id res chain seq x y z
N ARG A 1 3.70 -16.73 -9.52
CA ARG A 1 3.43 -15.68 -10.53
C ARG A 1 3.28 -14.28 -9.89
N GLU A 2 3.08 -14.17 -8.57
CA GLU A 2 2.95 -12.91 -7.80
C GLU A 2 4.19 -12.00 -7.82
N THR A 3 5.40 -12.56 -7.79
CA THR A 3 6.66 -11.80 -7.77
C THR A 3 6.94 -11.00 -9.05
N ASN A 4 6.25 -11.32 -10.15
CA ASN A 4 6.50 -10.69 -11.45
C ASN A 4 5.95 -9.27 -11.55
N LEU A 5 4.76 -8.99 -10.98
CA LEU A 5 4.13 -7.66 -11.14
C LEU A 5 4.87 -6.59 -10.34
N ARG A 6 5.26 -6.90 -9.09
CA ARG A 6 6.07 -5.96 -8.31
C ARG A 6 7.43 -5.70 -8.94
N THR A 7 8.09 -6.75 -9.45
CA THR A 7 9.39 -6.62 -10.11
C THR A 7 9.27 -5.77 -11.36
N LEU A 8 8.25 -6.02 -12.19
CA LEU A 8 7.96 -5.22 -13.37
C LEU A 8 7.66 -3.76 -13.02
N GLY A 9 6.84 -3.52 -11.99
CA GLY A 9 6.55 -2.17 -11.48
C GLY A 9 7.82 -1.41 -11.08
N LYS A 10 8.76 -2.08 -10.41
CA LYS A 10 10.06 -1.49 -10.04
C LYS A 10 10.95 -1.21 -11.25
N ILE A 11 11.04 -2.13 -12.21
CA ILE A 11 11.80 -1.88 -13.45
C ILE A 11 11.22 -0.67 -14.21
N LEU A 12 9.90 -0.58 -14.29
CA LEU A 12 9.23 0.55 -14.94
C LEU A 12 9.53 1.85 -14.20
N TRP A 13 9.53 1.82 -12.86
CA TRP A 13 9.89 2.94 -12.02
C TRP A 13 11.34 3.40 -12.27
N ASP A 14 12.30 2.47 -12.29
CA ASP A 14 13.71 2.75 -12.56
C ASP A 14 13.94 3.32 -13.97
N THR A 15 13.01 3.07 -14.90
CA THR A 15 13.02 3.64 -16.26
C THR A 15 12.16 4.89 -16.42
N GLU A 16 11.76 5.53 -15.31
CA GLU A 16 10.95 6.75 -15.24
C GLU A 16 9.55 6.64 -15.91
N LYS A 17 9.06 5.41 -16.12
CA LYS A 17 7.72 5.14 -16.64
C LYS A 17 6.70 5.14 -15.51
N PHE A 18 6.54 6.28 -14.84
CA PHE A 18 5.81 6.39 -13.57
C PHE A 18 4.35 5.90 -13.65
N ASP A 19 3.60 6.27 -14.70
CA ASP A 19 2.21 5.83 -14.86
C ASP A 19 2.08 4.31 -14.96
N LEU A 20 3.01 3.67 -15.66
CA LEU A 20 3.03 2.22 -15.80
C LEU A 20 3.51 1.56 -14.49
N ALA A 21 4.52 2.11 -13.84
CA ALA A 21 4.98 1.63 -12.54
C ALA A 21 3.85 1.63 -11.51
N GLU A 22 3.12 2.75 -11.40
CA GLU A 22 1.97 2.89 -10.51
C GLU A 22 0.89 1.85 -10.84
N LYS A 23 0.55 1.69 -12.12
CA LYS A 23 -0.44 0.70 -12.57
C LYS A 23 -0.09 -0.71 -12.10
N TYR A 24 1.14 -1.16 -12.35
CA TYR A 24 1.55 -2.53 -11.99
C TYR A 24 1.70 -2.75 -10.48
N LEU A 25 2.16 -1.73 -9.75
CA LEU A 25 2.23 -1.80 -8.28
C LEU A 25 0.82 -1.82 -7.65
N THR A 26 -0.13 -1.07 -8.19
CA THR A 26 -1.52 -1.06 -7.73
C THR A 26 -2.24 -2.37 -8.06
N GLU A 27 -2.00 -2.93 -9.25
CA GLU A 27 -2.52 -4.25 -9.62
C GLU A 27 -1.99 -5.34 -8.68
N PHE A 28 -0.68 -5.29 -8.35
CA PHE A 28 -0.10 -6.21 -7.39
C PHE A 28 -0.69 -6.01 -5.98
N LEU A 29 -0.88 -4.77 -5.54
CA LEU A 29 -1.52 -4.43 -4.26
C LEU A 29 -2.91 -5.08 -4.15
N ASN A 30 -3.73 -5.01 -5.20
CA ASN A 30 -5.09 -5.56 -5.22
C ASN A 30 -5.15 -7.09 -5.16
N GLN A 31 -4.04 -7.79 -5.42
CA GLN A 31 -3.95 -9.25 -5.35
C GLN A 31 -3.55 -9.76 -3.97
N LEU A 32 -3.09 -8.89 -3.07
CA LEU A 32 -2.65 -9.28 -1.73
C LEU A 32 -3.82 -9.31 -0.73
N PRO A 33 -3.84 -10.27 0.20
CA PRO A 33 -4.78 -10.24 1.31
C PRO A 33 -4.52 -9.03 2.20
N SER A 34 -5.57 -8.55 2.88
CA SER A 34 -5.55 -7.29 3.65
C SER A 34 -4.58 -7.32 4.86
N ASN A 35 -4.12 -8.50 5.27
CA ASN A 35 -3.15 -8.72 6.34
C ASN A 35 -1.73 -9.04 5.83
N ASP A 36 -1.49 -9.00 4.51
CA ASP A 36 -0.18 -9.33 3.96
C ASP A 36 0.88 -8.33 4.44
N PRO A 37 1.98 -8.79 5.07
CA PRO A 37 3.02 -7.91 5.60
C PRO A 37 3.70 -7.05 4.51
N SER A 38 3.59 -7.45 3.24
CA SER A 38 4.16 -6.75 2.09
C SER A 38 3.40 -5.49 1.71
N LEU A 39 2.12 -5.35 2.12
CA LEU A 39 1.27 -4.19 1.79
C LEU A 39 1.94 -2.86 2.14
N SER A 40 2.53 -2.79 3.34
CA SER A 40 3.24 -1.59 3.80
C SER A 40 4.35 -1.16 2.84
N SER A 41 5.13 -2.14 2.35
CA SER A 41 6.22 -1.88 1.42
C SER A 41 5.74 -1.44 0.03
N ILE A 42 4.56 -1.90 -0.40
CA ILE A 42 3.98 -1.48 -1.68
C ILE A 42 3.41 -0.07 -1.57
N TYR A 43 2.76 0.28 -0.46
CA TYR A 43 2.34 1.66 -0.22
C TYR A 43 3.52 2.63 -0.23
N ASP A 44 4.67 2.24 0.35
CA ASP A 44 5.90 3.03 0.24
C ASP A 44 6.40 3.16 -1.21
N ASP A 45 6.42 2.05 -1.96
CA ASP A 45 6.84 2.06 -3.36
C ASP A 45 5.93 3.00 -4.19
N LEU A 46 4.60 2.92 -4.02
CA LEU A 46 3.62 3.80 -4.67
C LEU A 46 3.79 5.27 -4.27
N SER A 47 4.06 5.54 -2.99
CA SER A 47 4.32 6.90 -2.51
C SER A 47 5.56 7.52 -3.15
N LYS A 48 6.62 6.73 -3.33
CA LYS A 48 7.86 7.18 -3.99
C LYS A 48 7.69 7.39 -5.49
N VAL A 49 6.98 6.48 -6.17
CA VAL A 49 6.64 6.65 -7.59
C VAL A 49 5.86 7.95 -7.80
N ALA A 50 4.81 8.20 -7.00
CA ALA A 50 4.02 9.42 -7.09
C ALA A 50 4.85 10.68 -6.79
N LEU A 51 5.73 10.62 -5.78
CA LEU A 51 6.63 11.73 -5.44
C LEU A 51 7.54 12.09 -6.63
N GLN A 52 8.15 11.08 -7.26
CA GLN A 52 9.04 11.31 -8.41
C GLN A 52 8.30 11.72 -9.68
N ALA A 53 7.04 11.32 -9.83
CA ALA A 53 6.16 11.79 -10.89
C ALA A 53 5.66 13.24 -10.68
N GLY A 54 5.93 13.85 -9.50
CA GLY A 54 5.45 15.18 -9.15
C GLY A 54 4.01 15.23 -8.62
N ASP A 55 3.38 14.07 -8.38
CA ASP A 55 2.04 13.96 -7.79
C ASP A 55 2.14 13.87 -6.26
N TYR A 56 2.35 15.02 -5.64
CA TYR A 56 2.54 15.13 -4.19
C TYR A 56 1.30 14.72 -3.38
N GLU A 57 0.10 15.02 -3.87
CA GLU A 57 -1.14 14.66 -3.17
C GLU A 57 -1.27 13.14 -3.06
N LYS A 58 -1.06 12.44 -4.18
CA LYS A 58 -1.08 10.98 -4.22
C LYS A 58 0.06 10.38 -3.41
N SER A 59 1.24 10.98 -3.43
CA SER A 59 2.37 10.54 -2.60
C SER A 59 2.01 10.57 -1.10
N VAL A 60 1.41 11.67 -0.63
CA VAL A 60 0.95 11.81 0.76
C VAL A 60 -0.13 10.78 1.08
N ARG A 61 -1.09 10.55 0.18
CA ARG A 61 -2.16 9.56 0.36
C ARG A 61 -1.59 8.16 0.56
N TRP A 62 -0.62 7.75 -0.25
CA TRP A 62 0.03 6.45 -0.11
C TRP A 62 0.89 6.34 1.16
N SER A 63 1.61 7.40 1.52
CA SER A 63 2.34 7.48 2.79
C SER A 63 1.43 7.33 4.01
N LYS A 64 0.25 7.97 4.01
CA LYS A 64 -0.76 7.85 5.07
C LYS A 64 -1.22 6.39 5.22
N LYS A 65 -1.53 5.71 4.10
CA LYS A 65 -1.91 4.28 4.11
C LYS A 65 -0.79 3.39 4.68
N ALA A 66 0.46 3.64 4.30
CA ALA A 66 1.60 2.88 4.83
C ALA A 66 1.72 3.03 6.35
N PHE A 67 1.54 4.24 6.87
CA PHE A 67 1.58 4.55 8.29
C PHE A 67 0.43 3.90 9.06
N GLU A 68 -0.81 4.03 8.57
CA GLU A 68 -2.00 3.42 9.16
C GLU A 68 -1.88 1.90 9.24
N PHE A 69 -1.37 1.26 8.19
CA PHE A 69 -1.16 -0.19 8.16
C PHE A 69 -0.15 -0.65 9.22
N ARG A 70 0.99 0.05 9.35
CA ARG A 70 2.02 -0.28 10.36
C ARG A 70 1.48 -0.11 11.78
N ASN A 71 0.77 0.99 12.03
CA ASN A 71 0.21 1.26 13.36
C ASN A 71 -0.91 0.29 13.71
N SER A 72 -1.77 -0.05 12.75
CA SER A 72 -2.82 -1.04 12.96
C SER A 72 -2.23 -2.40 13.33
N ASN A 73 -1.20 -2.87 12.59
CA ASN A 73 -0.51 -4.11 12.93
C ASN A 73 0.19 -4.04 14.30
N ALA A 74 0.82 -2.91 14.63
CA ALA A 74 1.45 -2.73 15.94
C ALA A 74 0.43 -2.80 17.09
N LEU A 75 -0.76 -2.21 16.92
CA LEU A 75 -1.88 -2.29 17.86
C LEU A 75 -2.40 -3.72 17.99
N LEU A 76 -2.62 -4.42 16.88
CA LEU A 76 -3.11 -5.81 16.87
C LEU A 76 -2.15 -6.77 17.59
N HIS A 77 -0.86 -6.64 17.32
CA HIS A 77 0.18 -7.43 17.98
C HIS A 77 0.21 -7.15 19.49
N THR A 78 0.09 -5.89 19.90
CA THR A 78 0.09 -5.50 21.32
C THR A 78 -1.13 -6.05 22.07
N LEU A 79 -2.27 -6.13 21.40
CA LEU A 79 -3.53 -6.58 21.99
C LEU A 79 -3.78 -8.09 21.81
N ASN A 80 -2.86 -8.82 21.15
CA ASN A 80 -2.96 -10.25 20.84
C ASN A 80 -4.27 -10.63 20.11
N ILE A 81 -4.81 -9.71 19.32
CA ILE A 81 -6.05 -9.90 18.58
C ILE A 81 -5.71 -10.35 17.16
N ASN A 82 -5.91 -11.64 16.86
CA ASN A 82 -5.90 -12.16 15.49
C ASN A 82 -7.23 -11.82 14.83
N VAL A 83 -7.29 -10.71 14.11
CA VAL A 83 -8.52 -10.27 13.44
C VAL A 83 -8.51 -10.79 12.00
N SER A 84 -9.42 -11.72 11.70
CA SER A 84 -9.67 -12.21 10.33
C SER A 84 -10.42 -11.16 9.49
N ASP A 85 -9.72 -10.66 8.47
CA ASP A 85 -10.08 -10.06 7.18
C ASP A 85 -11.24 -9.05 7.01
N ASP A 86 -12.33 -9.04 7.78
CA ASP A 86 -13.53 -8.22 7.44
C ASP A 86 -13.71 -6.96 8.31
N ALA A 87 -13.16 -6.93 9.53
CA ALA A 87 -13.39 -5.81 10.46
C ALA A 87 -12.48 -4.59 10.21
N ILE A 88 -11.30 -4.81 9.61
CA ILE A 88 -10.30 -3.74 9.37
C ILE A 88 -10.85 -2.70 8.38
N CYS A 89 -11.53 -3.13 7.32
CA CYS A 89 -12.12 -2.23 6.32
C CYS A 89 -13.22 -1.33 6.92
N LYS A 90 -14.01 -1.82 7.88
CA LYS A 90 -15.05 -1.00 8.54
C LYS A 90 -14.44 0.04 9.48
N PHE A 91 -13.40 -0.31 10.23
CA PHE A 91 -12.80 0.62 11.20
C PHE A 91 -11.95 1.72 10.53
N ILE A 92 -11.26 1.40 9.43
CA ILE A 92 -10.47 2.37 8.67
C ILE A 92 -11.38 3.31 7.86
N ASN A 93 -12.40 2.80 7.14
CA ASN A 93 -13.29 3.65 6.33
C ASN A 93 -14.20 4.58 7.16
N ILE A 94 -14.48 4.27 8.43
CA ILE A 94 -15.29 5.17 9.28
C ILE A 94 -14.51 6.45 9.63
N LYS A 95 -13.17 6.41 9.69
CA LYS A 95 -12.37 7.60 10.02
C LYS A 95 -12.16 8.58 8.85
N ASP A 96 -12.43 8.16 7.62
CA ASP A 96 -12.38 9.04 6.43
C ASP A 96 -13.77 9.64 6.08
N ILE A 97 -14.80 9.42 6.93
CA ILE A 97 -16.19 9.92 6.72
C ILE A 97 -16.59 11.01 7.74
N ILE A 98 -15.75 11.33 8.74
CA ILE A 98 -16.03 12.36 9.75
C ILE A 98 -15.09 13.55 9.59
#